data_AF-A0A376SCJ1-F1
#
_entry.id   AF-A0A376SCJ1-F1
#
_cell.length_a   1.000
_cell.length_b   1.000
_cell.length_c   1.000
_cell.angle_alpha   90.00
_cell.angle_beta   90.00
_cell.angle_gamma   90.00
#
_symmetry.space_group_name_H-M   'P 1'
#
loop_
_entity.id
_entity.type
_entity.pdbx_description
1 polymer ?
#
loop_
_entity_poly.entity_id
_entity_poly.type
_entity_poly.pdbx_seq_one_letter_code
_entity_poly.pdbx_strand_id
1 'polypeptide(L)'
;MSKFFLTHLGLTANAQANEREKGLNCGMNLCLFKPLTLDVMKTHLSQLHQVAPIAPQYRHLDIEALKNNTANDLQLMQEILMTFQHETHKDLPAAFHALEAGDNRTFHQCIHRIHGAANILNLQKLINLSHQLEITPVSDDSKPEILKLLNSVKEHIAELDQEIAVFCQQND
;
A
#
# COMPACT_ATOMS: atom_id res chain seq x y z
N MET A 1 17.21 45.25 51.05
CA MET A 1 18.29 45.72 50.16
C MET A 1 18.42 44.71 49.04
N SER A 2 18.02 45.10 47.82
CA SER A 2 18.91 45.32 46.65
C SER A 2 19.47 44.01 46.09
N LYS A 3 19.44 43.70 44.79
CA LYS A 3 19.21 44.50 43.58
C LYS A 3 19.12 43.50 42.42
N PHE A 4 18.31 43.80 41.42
CA PHE A 4 18.44 43.31 40.05
C PHE A 4 19.83 43.62 39.47
N PHE A 5 20.34 42.75 38.59
CA PHE A 5 21.14 43.18 37.44
C PHE A 5 20.76 42.38 36.18
N LEU A 6 20.26 43.14 35.20
CA LEU A 6 20.17 42.82 33.78
C LEU A 6 21.56 42.92 33.13
N THR A 7 21.83 42.10 32.12
CA THR A 7 22.81 42.35 31.04
C THR A 7 22.13 41.89 29.74
N HIS A 8 21.36 42.72 29.02
CA HIS A 8 21.74 43.58 27.87
C HIS A 8 22.75 42.91 26.92
N LEU A 9 22.36 42.40 25.75
CA LEU A 9 22.01 43.04 24.47
C LEU A 9 23.15 42.90 23.45
N GLY A 10 22.84 42.43 22.25
CA GLY A 10 23.77 42.37 21.11
C GLY A 10 23.04 41.93 19.83
N LEU A 11 22.31 42.85 19.21
CA LEU A 11 21.70 42.72 17.89
C LEU A 11 22.70 43.13 16.78
N THR A 12 22.46 42.57 15.58
CA THR A 12 22.90 43.00 14.23
C THR A 12 24.28 42.54 13.73
N ALA A 13 24.30 41.90 12.55
CA ALA A 13 24.96 42.44 11.36
C ALA A 13 24.68 41.52 10.15
N ASN A 14 23.99 42.11 9.18
CA ASN A 14 23.81 41.68 7.80
C ASN A 14 25.12 41.17 7.16
N ALA A 15 25.08 40.00 6.51
CA ALA A 15 26.11 39.58 5.55
C ALA A 15 25.41 39.00 4.31
N GLN A 16 24.97 39.90 3.45
CA GLN A 16 24.49 39.58 2.11
C GLN A 16 25.69 39.38 1.16
N ALA A 17 25.47 38.46 0.22
CA ALA A 17 26.08 38.34 -1.11
C ALA A 17 27.35 37.48 -1.29
N ASN A 18 27.10 36.34 -1.95
CA ASN A 18 27.65 35.97 -3.26
C ASN A 18 29.14 35.61 -3.32
N GLU A 19 29.47 34.34 -3.62
CA GLU A 19 30.26 33.94 -4.80
C GLU A 19 30.04 32.44 -5.12
N ARG A 20 29.94 32.15 -6.43
CA ARG A 20 29.96 30.83 -7.08
C ARG A 20 31.33 30.15 -6.77
N GLU A 21 31.59 28.85 -6.93
CA GLU A 21 31.36 27.99 -8.09
C GLU A 21 31.87 26.56 -7.77
N LYS A 22 31.17 25.55 -8.31
CA LYS A 22 31.61 24.19 -8.72
C LYS A 22 32.39 23.29 -7.74
N GLY A 23 31.72 22.17 -7.42
CA GLY A 23 32.33 20.93 -6.94
C GLY A 23 31.38 19.75 -7.18
N LEU A 24 30.98 19.53 -8.43
CA LEU A 24 30.20 18.36 -8.84
C LEU A 24 31.12 17.15 -8.89
N ASN A 25 31.14 16.30 -7.85
CA ASN A 25 31.33 14.84 -7.98
C ASN A 25 31.32 14.13 -6.63
N CYS A 26 30.14 13.75 -6.15
CA CYS A 26 29.79 12.41 -5.66
C CYS A 26 28.36 12.47 -5.11
N GLY A 27 27.51 11.51 -5.50
CA GLY A 27 26.04 11.54 -5.34
C GLY A 27 25.54 12.03 -3.98
N MET A 28 24.87 13.20 -4.03
CA MET A 28 24.17 13.95 -2.98
C MET A 28 23.16 13.06 -2.23
N ASN A 29 23.11 12.89 -0.91
CA ASN A 29 23.36 13.74 0.27
C ASN A 29 22.16 14.63 0.68
N LEU A 30 21.80 14.46 1.96
CA LEU A 30 20.75 15.14 2.71
C LEU A 30 20.86 16.67 2.61
N CYS A 31 19.75 17.37 2.81
CA CYS A 31 19.74 18.53 3.72
C CYS A 31 18.32 18.90 4.19
N LEU A 32 18.06 18.54 5.45
CA LEU A 32 17.13 19.24 6.33
C LEU A 32 17.80 20.55 6.76
N PHE A 33 17.28 21.69 6.33
CA PHE A 33 17.32 22.90 7.15
C PHE A 33 15.99 23.63 7.04
N LYS A 34 15.34 23.74 8.21
CA LYS A 34 14.14 24.52 8.50
C LYS A 34 14.37 26.01 8.16
N PRO A 35 13.27 26.77 8.01
CA PRO A 35 12.75 27.39 9.22
C PRO A 35 11.37 26.87 9.60
N LEU A 36 11.14 27.01 10.89
CA LEU A 36 10.07 26.47 11.71
C LEU A 36 8.84 27.39 11.62
N THR A 37 7.76 26.98 10.96
CA THR A 37 6.44 27.61 11.14
C THR A 37 5.37 26.51 11.12
N LEU A 38 4.49 26.49 12.13
CA LEU A 38 3.41 25.52 12.40
C LEU A 38 3.80 24.04 12.62
N ASP A 39 5.01 23.65 12.23
CA ASP A 39 5.54 22.29 12.38
C ASP A 39 6.11 21.98 13.79
N VAL A 40 6.21 22.96 14.70
CA VAL A 40 6.81 22.73 16.04
C VAL A 40 5.90 22.93 17.23
N MET A 41 4.64 23.30 17.02
CA MET A 41 3.68 23.19 18.12
C MET A 41 3.19 21.74 18.38
N LYS A 42 3.37 20.80 17.44
CA LYS A 42 3.08 19.38 17.71
C LYS A 42 4.13 18.71 18.59
N THR A 43 5.35 19.22 18.65
CA THR A 43 6.41 18.71 19.53
C THR A 43 6.06 18.84 21.02
N HIS A 44 5.12 19.73 21.38
CA HIS A 44 4.61 19.84 22.76
C HIS A 44 3.39 18.93 23.07
N LEU A 45 2.75 18.33 22.06
CA LEU A 45 1.71 17.32 22.29
C LEU A 45 2.29 15.91 22.50
N SER A 46 3.59 15.74 22.25
CA SER A 46 4.37 14.52 22.53
C SER A 46 4.60 14.24 24.02
N GLN A 47 3.98 14.97 24.95
CA GLN A 47 4.12 14.70 26.38
C GLN A 47 2.84 14.18 27.07
N LEU A 48 1.67 14.12 26.38
CA LEU A 48 0.41 13.79 27.06
C LEU A 48 -0.48 12.71 26.41
N HIS A 49 -0.10 12.09 25.28
CA HIS A 49 -0.89 10.99 24.72
C HIS A 49 -0.01 9.82 24.24
N GLN A 50 0.28 8.91 25.16
CA GLN A 50 0.91 7.60 24.89
C GLN A 50 -0.07 6.58 24.28
N VAL A 51 -0.86 6.95 23.29
CA VAL A 51 -1.49 5.98 22.39
C VAL A 51 -1.56 6.64 21.01
N ALA A 52 -0.51 6.48 20.21
CA ALA A 52 -0.63 6.75 18.78
C ALA A 52 -1.63 5.71 18.23
N PRO A 53 -2.68 6.12 17.48
CA PRO A 53 -3.45 5.16 16.72
C PRO A 53 -2.48 4.48 15.75
N ILE A 54 -2.33 3.16 15.89
CA ILE A 54 -1.60 2.35 14.92
C ILE A 54 -2.38 2.48 13.62
N ALA A 55 -1.93 3.33 12.69
CA ALA A 55 -2.49 3.34 11.35
C ALA A 55 -2.34 1.92 10.81
N PRO A 56 -3.40 1.30 10.25
CA PRO A 56 -3.28 -0.06 9.74
C PRO A 56 -2.22 -0.06 8.64
N GLN A 57 -1.25 -0.93 8.78
CA GLN A 57 -0.25 -1.12 7.76
C GLN A 57 -0.82 -2.08 6.73
N TYR A 58 -1.43 -1.54 5.67
CA TYR A 58 -1.82 -2.32 4.50
C TYR A 58 -0.54 -2.86 3.85
N ARG A 59 -0.42 -4.18 3.72
CA ARG A 59 0.76 -4.85 3.19
C ARG A 59 0.61 -5.13 1.70
N HIS A 60 -0.62 -5.26 1.24
CA HIS A 60 -0.93 -5.71 -0.11
C HIS A 60 -1.79 -4.73 -0.90
N LEU A 61 -2.71 -4.04 -0.23
CA LEU A 61 -3.49 -2.97 -0.86
C LEU A 61 -2.67 -1.69 -1.03
N ASP A 62 -2.62 -1.20 -2.27
CA ASP A 62 -2.10 0.13 -2.58
C ASP A 62 -3.21 1.17 -2.43
N ILE A 63 -3.39 1.66 -1.20
CA ILE A 63 -4.42 2.65 -0.89
C ILE A 63 -4.18 3.98 -1.60
N GLU A 64 -2.92 4.35 -1.88
CA GLU A 64 -2.61 5.59 -2.58
C GLU A 64 -3.01 5.49 -4.06
N ALA A 65 -2.68 4.40 -4.73
CA ALA A 65 -3.14 4.13 -6.09
C ALA A 65 -4.68 4.07 -6.16
N LEU A 66 -5.32 3.41 -5.20
CA LEU A 66 -6.77 3.31 -5.15
C LEU A 66 -7.42 4.69 -4.99
N LYS A 67 -6.88 5.56 -4.13
CA LYS A 67 -7.33 6.96 -3.99
C LYS A 67 -7.14 7.75 -5.28
N ASN A 68 -5.98 7.64 -5.91
CA ASN A 68 -5.68 8.36 -7.15
C ASN A 68 -6.62 7.94 -8.29
N ASN A 69 -6.95 6.66 -8.39
CA ASN A 69 -7.84 6.11 -9.41
C ASN A 69 -9.34 6.42 -9.18
N THR A 70 -9.71 6.73 -7.94
CA THR A 70 -11.12 7.00 -7.55
C THR A 70 -11.37 8.47 -7.20
N ALA A 71 -10.40 9.36 -7.48
CA ALA A 71 -10.45 10.76 -7.03
C ALA A 71 -10.68 10.90 -5.51
N ASN A 72 -10.19 9.93 -4.72
CA ASN A 72 -10.34 9.82 -3.27
C ASN A 72 -11.82 9.74 -2.82
N ASP A 73 -12.71 9.20 -3.67
CA ASP A 73 -14.08 8.87 -3.31
C ASP A 73 -14.12 7.57 -2.50
N LEU A 74 -14.30 7.69 -1.18
CA LEU A 74 -14.32 6.55 -0.26
C LEU A 74 -15.42 5.53 -0.59
N GLN A 75 -16.58 5.98 -1.08
CA GLN A 75 -17.69 5.08 -1.40
C GLN A 75 -17.36 4.24 -2.63
N LEU A 76 -16.80 4.87 -3.66
CA LEU A 76 -16.32 4.16 -4.85
C LEU A 76 -15.17 3.21 -4.53
N MET A 77 -14.24 3.61 -3.66
CA MET A 77 -13.16 2.73 -3.20
C MET A 77 -13.70 1.46 -2.53
N GLN A 78 -14.65 1.61 -1.61
CA GLN A 78 -15.30 0.47 -0.94
C GLN A 78 -16.06 -0.41 -1.94
N GLU A 79 -16.79 0.17 -2.89
CA GLU A 79 -17.53 -0.58 -3.91
C GLU A 79 -16.60 -1.44 -4.78
N ILE A 80 -15.47 -0.87 -5.23
CA ILE A 80 -14.48 -1.61 -6.02
C ILE A 80 -13.89 -2.77 -5.21
N LEU A 81 -13.51 -2.53 -3.94
CA LEU A 81 -12.94 -3.56 -3.08
C LEU A 81 -13.95 -4.68 -2.77
N MET A 82 -15.20 -4.33 -2.45
CA MET A 82 -16.27 -5.30 -2.20
C MET A 82 -16.60 -6.11 -3.46
N THR A 83 -16.60 -5.48 -4.63
CA THR A 83 -16.79 -6.18 -5.92
C THR A 83 -15.65 -7.14 -6.19
N PHE A 84 -14.40 -6.72 -5.95
CA PHE A 84 -13.23 -7.59 -6.06
C PHE A 84 -13.34 -8.82 -5.14
N GLN A 85 -13.73 -8.63 -3.87
CA GLN A 85 -13.96 -9.75 -2.95
C GLN A 85 -15.04 -10.68 -3.51
N HIS A 86 -16.19 -10.13 -3.90
CA HIS A 86 -17.30 -10.95 -4.39
C HIS A 86 -16.91 -11.83 -5.58
N GLU A 87 -16.26 -11.24 -6.60
CA GLU A 87 -15.85 -11.98 -7.80
C GLU A 87 -14.75 -13.00 -7.50
N THR A 88 -13.76 -12.65 -6.67
CA THR A 88 -12.68 -13.59 -6.33
C THR A 88 -13.17 -14.76 -5.47
N HIS A 89 -14.11 -14.53 -4.55
CA HIS A 89 -14.76 -15.60 -3.75
C HIS A 89 -15.65 -16.53 -4.58
N LYS A 90 -16.09 -16.09 -5.76
CA LYS A 90 -16.84 -16.91 -6.71
C LYS A 90 -15.90 -17.66 -7.66
N ASP A 91 -14.90 -16.98 -8.19
CA ASP A 91 -14.01 -17.53 -9.21
C ASP A 91 -13.00 -18.54 -8.65
N LEU A 92 -12.50 -18.32 -7.43
CA LEU A 92 -11.50 -19.21 -6.85
C LEU A 92 -12.05 -20.63 -6.58
N PRO A 93 -13.21 -20.83 -5.92
CA PRO A 93 -13.80 -22.16 -5.77
C PRO A 93 -14.16 -22.80 -7.12
N ALA A 94 -14.62 -22.00 -8.08
CA ALA A 94 -14.90 -22.47 -9.43
C ALA A 94 -13.64 -22.98 -10.14
N ALA A 95 -12.49 -22.31 -9.96
CA ALA A 95 -11.19 -22.78 -10.46
C ALA A 95 -10.78 -24.12 -9.82
N PHE A 96 -10.93 -24.29 -8.51
CA PHE A 96 -10.66 -25.57 -7.85
C PHE A 96 -11.53 -26.71 -8.42
N HIS A 97 -12.85 -26.49 -8.49
CA HIS A 97 -13.77 -27.49 -9.02
C HIS A 97 -13.48 -27.81 -10.50
N ALA A 98 -13.19 -26.81 -11.32
CA ALA A 98 -12.86 -26.99 -12.73
C ALA A 98 -11.58 -27.82 -12.91
N LEU A 99 -10.56 -27.59 -12.07
CA LEU A 99 -9.32 -28.38 -12.07
C LEU A 99 -9.58 -29.85 -11.73
N GLU A 100 -10.42 -30.12 -10.72
CA GLU A 100 -10.82 -31.48 -10.33
C GLU A 100 -11.65 -32.18 -11.42
N ALA A 101 -12.56 -31.45 -12.06
CA ALA A 101 -13.39 -31.95 -13.15
C ALA A 101 -12.64 -32.11 -14.49
N GLY A 102 -11.39 -31.63 -14.59
CA GLY A 102 -10.63 -31.59 -15.83
C GLY A 102 -11.16 -30.58 -16.85
N ASP A 103 -11.98 -29.61 -16.42
CA ASP A 103 -12.49 -28.54 -17.27
C ASP A 103 -11.48 -27.39 -17.36
N ASN A 104 -10.47 -27.59 -18.21
CA ASN A 104 -9.40 -26.62 -18.43
C ASN A 104 -9.93 -25.27 -18.92
N ARG A 105 -11.03 -25.25 -19.69
CA ARG A 105 -11.60 -24.00 -20.22
C ARG A 105 -12.14 -23.15 -19.08
N THR A 106 -12.96 -23.73 -18.21
CA THR A 106 -13.53 -23.01 -17.06
C THR A 106 -12.43 -22.60 -16.09
N PHE A 107 -11.42 -23.46 -15.85
CA PHE A 107 -10.26 -23.13 -15.03
C PHE A 107 -9.55 -21.86 -15.53
N HIS A 108 -9.10 -21.83 -16.79
CA HIS A 108 -8.39 -20.67 -17.34
C HIS A 108 -9.25 -19.40 -17.34
N GLN A 109 -10.56 -19.51 -17.59
CA GLN A 109 -11.47 -18.37 -17.51
C GLN A 109 -11.55 -17.77 -16.11
N CYS A 110 -11.58 -18.60 -15.06
CA CYS A 110 -11.60 -18.13 -13.67
C CYS A 110 -10.27 -17.46 -13.31
N ILE A 111 -9.14 -18.07 -13.66
CA ILE A 111 -7.82 -17.48 -13.41
C ILE A 111 -7.65 -16.14 -14.13
N HIS A 112 -8.10 -16.05 -15.38
CA HIS A 112 -8.03 -14.81 -16.16
C HIS A 112 -8.83 -13.66 -15.54
N ARG A 113 -10.03 -13.95 -15.01
CA ARG A 113 -10.82 -12.95 -14.29
C ARG A 113 -10.14 -12.48 -13.01
N ILE A 114 -9.59 -13.40 -12.22
CA ILE A 114 -8.80 -13.08 -11.02
C ILE A 114 -7.57 -12.22 -11.40
N HIS A 115 -6.86 -12.58 -12.48
CA HIS A 115 -5.72 -11.82 -12.98
C HIS A 115 -6.12 -10.39 -13.38
N GLY A 116 -7.22 -10.23 -14.12
CA GLY A 116 -7.73 -8.93 -14.53
C GLY A 116 -8.10 -8.05 -13.34
N ALA A 117 -8.82 -8.62 -12.36
CA ALA A 117 -9.20 -7.91 -11.14
C ALA A 117 -7.98 -7.48 -10.31
N ALA A 118 -6.97 -8.35 -10.22
CA ALA A 118 -5.70 -8.04 -9.56
C ALA A 118 -4.94 -6.89 -10.25
N ASN A 119 -4.95 -6.82 -11.58
CA ASN A 119 -4.32 -5.73 -12.34
C ASN A 119 -5.00 -4.37 -12.09
N ILE A 120 -6.34 -4.34 -12.08
CA ILE A 120 -7.11 -3.11 -11.83
C ILE A 120 -6.75 -2.51 -10.47
N LEU A 121 -6.57 -3.38 -9.46
CA LEU A 121 -6.22 -3.00 -8.10
C LEU A 121 -4.71 -2.95 -7.83
N ASN A 122 -3.87 -3.16 -8.85
CA ASN A 122 -2.41 -3.18 -8.73
C ASN A 122 -1.86 -4.18 -7.69
N LEU A 123 -2.52 -5.33 -7.51
CA LEU A 123 -2.19 -6.34 -6.50
C LEU A 123 -1.02 -7.22 -6.96
N GLN A 124 0.20 -6.70 -6.88
CA GLN A 124 1.40 -7.28 -7.47
C GLN A 124 1.63 -8.78 -7.19
N LYS A 125 1.44 -9.23 -5.95
CA LYS A 125 1.61 -10.65 -5.59
C LYS A 125 0.53 -11.52 -6.26
N LEU A 126 -0.72 -11.05 -6.29
CA LEU A 126 -1.82 -11.76 -6.94
C LEU A 126 -1.68 -11.79 -8.48
N ILE A 127 -1.22 -10.68 -9.10
CA ILE A 127 -0.91 -10.60 -10.54
C ILE A 127 0.12 -11.68 -10.91
N ASN A 128 1.20 -11.81 -10.14
CA ASN A 128 2.26 -12.77 -10.42
C ASN A 128 1.80 -14.23 -10.25
N LEU A 129 1.01 -14.52 -9.22
CA LEU A 129 0.49 -15.88 -8.97
C LEU A 129 -0.54 -16.30 -10.02
N SER A 130 -1.48 -15.41 -10.35
CA SER A 130 -2.50 -15.67 -11.37
C SER A 130 -1.89 -15.81 -12.77
N HIS A 131 -0.90 -15.00 -13.12
CA HIS A 131 -0.19 -15.13 -14.40
C HIS A 131 0.55 -16.48 -14.51
N GLN A 132 1.20 -16.95 -13.44
CA GLN A 132 1.82 -18.27 -13.42
C GLN A 132 0.80 -19.39 -13.67
N LEU A 133 -0.39 -19.29 -13.08
CA LEU A 133 -1.49 -20.22 -13.32
C LEU A 133 -2.02 -20.17 -14.77
N GLU A 134 -2.05 -18.99 -15.41
CA GLU A 134 -2.48 -18.86 -16.81
C GLU A 134 -1.54 -19.53 -17.79
N ILE A 135 -0.22 -19.39 -17.60
CA ILE A 135 0.80 -19.93 -18.52
C ILE A 135 1.12 -21.40 -18.25
N THR A 136 0.74 -21.94 -17.09
CA THR A 136 1.00 -23.34 -16.74
C THR A 136 0.01 -24.25 -17.47
N PRO A 137 0.49 -25.18 -18.32
CA PRO A 137 -0.39 -26.11 -19.02
C PRO A 137 -1.01 -27.10 -18.02
N VAL A 138 -2.33 -27.31 -18.12
CA VAL A 138 -3.05 -28.24 -17.24
C VAL A 138 -2.88 -29.67 -17.76
N SER A 139 -2.12 -30.48 -17.02
CA SER A 139 -1.91 -31.92 -17.25
C SER A 139 -1.87 -32.66 -15.92
N ASP A 140 -1.94 -33.99 -15.95
CA ASP A 140 -1.91 -34.79 -14.71
C ASP A 140 -0.60 -34.61 -13.92
N ASP A 141 0.52 -34.37 -14.61
CA ASP A 141 1.82 -34.13 -13.99
C ASP A 141 1.92 -32.73 -13.35
N SER A 142 1.25 -31.72 -13.93
CA SER A 142 1.29 -30.33 -13.44
C SER A 142 0.21 -30.03 -12.39
N LYS A 143 -0.84 -30.84 -12.28
CA LYS A 143 -1.92 -30.68 -11.29
C LYS A 143 -1.42 -30.42 -9.85
N PRO A 144 -0.41 -31.14 -9.31
CA PRO A 144 0.09 -30.87 -7.96
C PRO A 144 0.71 -29.47 -7.82
N GLU A 145 1.36 -28.96 -8.86
CA GLU A 145 1.94 -27.62 -8.88
C GLU A 145 0.85 -26.55 -8.99
N ILE A 146 -0.12 -26.75 -9.89
CA ILE A 146 -1.28 -25.87 -10.03
C ILE A 146 -2.06 -25.78 -8.71
N LEU A 147 -2.28 -26.90 -8.02
CA LEU A 147 -2.93 -26.92 -6.71
C LEU A 147 -2.15 -26.13 -5.65
N LYS A 148 -0.81 -26.19 -5.66
CA LYS A 148 0.01 -25.36 -4.76
C LYS A 148 -0.16 -23.88 -5.06
N LEU A 149 -0.10 -23.50 -6.33
CA LEU A 149 -0.30 -22.11 -6.76
C LEU A 149 -1.70 -21.60 -6.42
N LEU A 150 -2.75 -22.40 -6.65
CA LEU A 150 -4.12 -22.08 -6.26
C LEU A 150 -4.27 -21.87 -4.74
N ASN A 151 -3.60 -22.68 -3.93
CA ASN A 151 -3.58 -22.49 -2.49
C ASN A 151 -2.85 -21.19 -2.10
N SER A 152 -1.74 -20.86 -2.75
CA SER A 152 -1.08 -19.56 -2.54
C SER A 152 -1.96 -18.37 -2.95
N VAL A 153 -2.75 -18.50 -4.02
CA VAL A 153 -3.75 -17.50 -4.40
C VAL A 153 -4.83 -17.38 -3.33
N LYS A 154 -5.35 -18.51 -2.83
CA LYS A 154 -6.35 -18.55 -1.75
C LYS A 154 -5.87 -17.85 -0.48
N GLU A 155 -4.66 -18.18 -0.02
CA GLU A 155 -4.06 -17.57 1.16
C GLU A 155 -3.92 -16.05 0.98
N HIS A 156 -3.47 -15.62 -0.21
CA HIS A 156 -3.27 -14.22 -0.47
C HIS A 156 -4.58 -13.42 -0.61
N ILE A 157 -5.63 -14.01 -1.18
CA ILE A 157 -6.98 -13.42 -1.18
C ILE A 157 -7.50 -13.28 0.25
N ALA A 158 -7.27 -14.27 1.12
CA ALA A 158 -7.66 -14.17 2.53
C ALA A 158 -6.90 -13.07 3.29
N GLU A 159 -5.61 -12.84 2.99
CA GLU A 159 -4.84 -11.70 3.51
C GLU A 159 -5.47 -10.37 3.05
N LEU A 160 -5.81 -10.26 1.76
CA LEU A 160 -6.46 -9.08 1.19
C LEU A 160 -7.84 -8.85 1.80
N ASP A 161 -8.59 -9.91 2.07
CA ASP A 161 -9.92 -9.79 2.67
C ASP A 161 -9.88 -9.16 4.06
N GLN A 162 -8.86 -9.50 4.85
CA GLN A 162 -8.62 -8.90 6.15
C GLN A 162 -8.28 -7.41 6.00
N GLU A 163 -7.43 -7.06 5.03
CA GLU A 163 -7.07 -5.66 4.75
C GLU A 163 -8.28 -4.84 4.30
N ILE A 164 -9.14 -5.39 3.44
CA ILE A 164 -10.38 -4.75 2.97
C ILE A 164 -11.36 -4.56 4.13
N ALA A 165 -11.54 -5.58 4.99
CA ALA A 165 -12.40 -5.46 6.16
C ALA A 165 -11.93 -4.35 7.12
N VAL A 166 -10.62 -4.26 7.36
CA VAL A 166 -10.02 -3.18 8.17
C VAL A 166 -10.22 -1.81 7.51
N PHE A 167 -10.07 -1.72 6.18
CA PHE A 167 -10.30 -0.48 5.44
C PHE A 167 -11.75 -0.01 5.58
N CYS A 168 -12.74 -0.89 5.37
CA CYS A 168 -14.15 -0.52 5.50
C CYS A 168 -14.48 -0.06 6.93
N GLN A 169 -14.06 -0.80 7.96
CA GLN A 169 -14.32 -0.46 9.38
C GLN A 169 -13.77 0.90 9.83
N GLN A 170 -12.68 1.37 9.20
CA GLN A 170 -12.06 2.65 9.56
C GLN A 170 -12.65 3.85 8.81
N ASN A 171 -13.41 3.59 7.74
CA ASN A 171 -13.95 4.61 6.86
C ASN A 171 -15.49 4.55 6.80
N ASP A 172 -16.12 3.82 7.73
CA ASP A 172 -17.56 3.84 8.05
C ASP A 172 -17.94 5.04 8.95
#